data_AF-A0A672NU50-F1
#
_entry.id   AF-A0A672NU50-F1
#
_cell.length_a   1.000
_cell.length_b   1.000
_cell.length_c   1.000
_cell.angle_alpha   90.00
_cell.angle_beta   90.00
_cell.angle_gamma   90.00
#
_symmetry.space_group_name_H-M   'P 1'
#
loop_
_entity.id
_entity.type
_entity.pdbx_description
1 polymer ?
#
loop_
_entity_poly.entity_id
_entity_poly.type
_entity_poly.pdbx_seq_one_letter_code
_entity_poly.pdbx_strand_id
1 'polypeptide(L)'
;MAEVELLSTPHNIQISDVTCDSFRITWEMAHEDASRVTHYFIDLSRKEGSEHNRFKHRDVPTKLVAKAGPLPMAVRGHWFLSPRTEYCVAVQTAIRQPDGDYQVSEWSQVVEFCTGGKQRRSNRELNVIDYSTSLYRSECGGAMLPSFKDNSGSHGSPINGKLRGVFLSCNTEFDTGLPPKDSPYGPLRFQISAERLLNPSTNLYFADFYCMYTAYHYVVLVLAPAGSEGDSFCKSHLPRLDLSSNPFLTFTSGDAPAFCHASDVILEVLYTEPLLLEPGILAQISGHHQLMSLSTANAKKDPSCKVCNISVGR
;
A
#
# COMPACT_ATOMS: atom_id res chain seq x y z
N MET A 1 -20.21 -47.17 14.76
CA MET A 1 -19.40 -46.30 13.87
C MET A 1 -19.74 -44.88 14.28
N ALA A 2 -18.78 -44.13 14.83
CA ALA A 2 -19.03 -42.73 15.18
C ALA A 2 -19.30 -41.97 13.88
N GLU A 3 -20.42 -41.28 13.81
CA GLU A 3 -20.76 -40.39 12.72
C GLU A 3 -19.67 -39.31 12.68
N VAL A 4 -18.88 -39.26 11.61
CA VAL A 4 -17.87 -38.22 11.45
C VAL A 4 -18.65 -36.93 11.23
N GLU A 5 -18.81 -36.13 12.28
CA GLU A 5 -19.47 -34.82 12.18
C GLU A 5 -18.74 -33.99 11.12
N LEU A 6 -19.41 -33.78 9.99
CA LEU A 6 -18.91 -33.01 8.87
C LEU A 6 -19.02 -31.52 9.20
N LEU A 7 -17.93 -30.78 8.95
CA LEU A 7 -17.93 -29.33 9.05
C LEU A 7 -18.87 -28.72 8.00
N SER A 8 -19.65 -27.72 8.40
CA SER A 8 -20.48 -26.94 7.49
C SER A 8 -19.62 -26.20 6.45
N THR A 9 -20.13 -26.17 5.21
CA THR A 9 -19.54 -25.40 4.12
C THR A 9 -19.69 -23.89 4.42
N PRO A 10 -18.59 -23.12 4.39
CA PRO A 10 -18.65 -21.67 4.50
C PRO A 10 -19.53 -21.07 3.41
N HIS A 11 -20.40 -20.12 3.76
CA HIS A 11 -21.30 -19.46 2.80
C HIS A 11 -21.37 -17.96 3.04
N ASN A 12 -22.12 -17.25 2.19
CA ASN A 12 -22.20 -15.78 2.21
C ASN A 12 -20.81 -15.10 2.25
N ILE A 13 -19.88 -15.54 1.40
CA ILE A 13 -18.54 -14.94 1.31
C ILE A 13 -18.67 -13.49 0.88
N GLN A 14 -18.11 -12.57 1.67
CA GLN A 14 -18.10 -11.14 1.38
C GLN A 14 -16.66 -10.63 1.38
N ILE A 15 -16.34 -9.88 0.33
CA ILE A 15 -15.08 -9.18 0.17
C ILE A 15 -15.34 -7.70 0.37
N SER A 16 -14.60 -7.09 1.29
CA SER A 16 -14.67 -5.65 1.54
C SER A 16 -13.29 -5.03 1.53
N ASP A 17 -13.30 -3.70 1.39
CA ASP A 17 -12.14 -2.86 1.68
C ASP A 17 -10.90 -3.30 0.89
N VAL A 18 -11.04 -3.39 -0.43
CA VAL A 18 -9.99 -3.90 -1.31
C VAL A 18 -8.98 -2.79 -1.64
N THR A 19 -7.69 -3.04 -1.44
CA THR A 19 -6.57 -2.19 -1.90
C THR A 19 -5.84 -2.82 -3.08
N CYS A 20 -4.72 -2.24 -3.46
CA CYS A 20 -3.82 -2.84 -4.44
C CYS A 20 -3.13 -4.14 -3.96
N ASP A 21 -3.07 -4.40 -2.64
CA ASP A 21 -2.28 -5.47 -2.01
C ASP A 21 -2.97 -6.19 -0.85
N SER A 22 -4.23 -5.88 -0.58
CA SER A 22 -4.97 -6.49 0.49
C SER A 22 -6.47 -6.38 0.31
N PHE A 23 -7.21 -7.18 1.07
CA PHE A 23 -8.66 -7.13 1.17
C PHE A 23 -9.09 -7.71 2.53
N ARG A 24 -10.32 -7.41 2.95
CA ARG A 24 -10.98 -8.15 4.02
C ARG A 24 -11.91 -9.21 3.44
N ILE A 25 -11.95 -10.35 4.09
CA ILE A 25 -12.86 -11.43 3.76
C ILE A 25 -13.61 -11.88 5.02
N THR A 26 -14.91 -12.08 4.87
CA THR A 26 -15.79 -12.65 5.88
C THR A 26 -16.74 -13.65 5.25
N TRP A 27 -17.29 -14.53 6.07
CA TRP A 27 -18.27 -15.52 5.67
C TRP A 27 -19.08 -15.96 6.89
N GLU A 28 -20.12 -16.72 6.64
CA GLU A 28 -20.96 -17.36 7.65
C GLU A 28 -20.65 -18.86 7.71
N MET A 29 -20.80 -19.44 8.90
CA MET A 29 -20.70 -20.88 9.15
C MET A 29 -21.57 -21.24 10.35
N ALA A 30 -21.83 -22.53 10.57
CA ALA A 30 -22.59 -22.97 11.75
C ALA A 30 -21.88 -22.55 13.04
N HIS A 31 -22.64 -22.05 14.01
CA HIS A 31 -22.09 -21.56 15.29
C HIS A 31 -21.33 -22.66 16.05
N GLU A 32 -21.78 -23.90 15.94
CA GLU A 32 -21.13 -25.08 16.54
C GLU A 32 -19.72 -25.29 15.96
N ASP A 33 -19.56 -25.10 14.65
CA ASP A 33 -18.27 -25.23 13.96
C ASP A 33 -17.32 -24.08 14.28
N ALA A 34 -17.84 -22.85 14.45
CA ALA A 34 -17.01 -21.68 14.75
C ALA A 34 -16.14 -21.86 16.01
N SER A 35 -16.60 -22.66 16.97
CA SER A 35 -15.84 -22.99 18.19
C SER A 35 -14.76 -24.08 17.99
N ARG A 36 -14.91 -24.89 16.94
CA ARG A 36 -14.06 -26.06 16.66
C ARG A 36 -13.00 -25.78 15.61
N VAL A 37 -13.32 -24.91 14.65
CA VAL A 37 -12.42 -24.58 13.52
C VAL A 37 -11.13 -23.96 14.05
N THR A 38 -10.00 -24.54 13.64
CA THR A 38 -8.68 -24.06 14.05
C THR A 38 -7.93 -23.36 12.93
N HIS A 39 -8.30 -23.61 11.66
CA HIS A 39 -7.65 -23.03 10.49
C HIS A 39 -8.65 -22.73 9.36
N TYR A 40 -8.25 -21.80 8.50
CA TYR A 40 -8.92 -21.47 7.25
C TYR A 40 -7.98 -21.73 6.08
N PHE A 41 -8.49 -22.38 5.05
CA PHE A 41 -7.84 -22.51 3.75
C PHE A 41 -8.51 -21.54 2.80
N ILE A 42 -7.72 -20.70 2.13
CA ILE A 42 -8.21 -19.70 1.18
C ILE A 42 -7.55 -20.01 -0.15
N ASP A 43 -8.36 -20.38 -1.14
CA ASP A 43 -7.90 -20.52 -2.51
C ASP A 43 -8.02 -19.17 -3.21
N LEU A 44 -6.87 -18.58 -3.54
CA LEU A 44 -6.79 -17.30 -4.22
C LEU A 44 -6.12 -17.51 -5.58
N SER A 45 -6.89 -17.27 -6.65
CA SER A 45 -6.44 -17.41 -8.03
C SER A 45 -6.73 -16.16 -8.82
N ARG A 46 -5.84 -15.84 -9.78
CA ARG A 46 -6.09 -14.76 -10.74
C ARG A 46 -7.09 -15.25 -11.78
N LYS A 47 -8.10 -14.43 -12.09
CA LYS A 47 -9.06 -14.76 -13.15
C LYS A 47 -8.36 -14.67 -14.51
N GLU A 48 -8.31 -15.78 -15.25
CA GLU A 48 -7.78 -15.78 -16.62
C GLU A 48 -8.84 -15.22 -17.58
N GLY A 49 -8.76 -13.91 -17.83
CA GLY A 49 -9.65 -13.18 -18.72
C GLY A 49 -8.91 -12.07 -19.47
N SER A 50 -8.64 -12.32 -20.75
CA SER A 50 -7.94 -11.48 -21.74
C SER A 50 -6.39 -11.45 -21.65
N GLU A 51 -5.79 -11.89 -22.75
CA GLU A 51 -4.37 -12.02 -23.11
C GLU A 51 -3.54 -10.71 -23.05
N HIS A 52 -3.53 -9.94 -21.96
CA HIS A 52 -2.81 -8.66 -21.96
C HIS A 52 -1.74 -8.43 -20.88
N ASN A 53 -1.70 -9.19 -19.78
CA ASN A 53 -0.68 -9.01 -18.74
C ASN A 53 -0.03 -10.32 -18.32
N ARG A 54 0.80 -10.89 -19.20
CA ARG A 54 1.77 -11.94 -18.84
C ARG A 54 2.97 -11.33 -18.11
N PHE A 55 2.75 -10.76 -16.93
CA PHE A 55 3.82 -10.72 -15.95
C PHE A 55 4.11 -12.17 -15.56
N LYS A 56 5.26 -12.67 -16.02
CA LYS A 56 5.73 -14.03 -15.73
C LYS A 56 6.26 -14.11 -14.29
N HIS A 57 5.38 -14.01 -13.31
CA HIS A 57 5.56 -14.85 -12.13
C HIS A 57 4.91 -16.18 -12.49
N ARG A 58 5.74 -17.11 -12.94
CA ARG A 58 5.34 -18.50 -13.17
C ARG A 58 4.74 -19.02 -11.86
N ASP A 59 3.50 -19.51 -11.93
CA ASP A 59 3.00 -20.58 -11.07
C ASP A 59 2.69 -20.24 -9.59
N VAL A 60 1.81 -19.26 -9.28
CA VAL A 60 1.26 -19.18 -7.90
C VAL A 60 -0.28 -19.10 -7.85
N PRO A 61 -1.00 -20.21 -8.09
CA PRO A 61 -2.25 -20.45 -7.39
C PRO A 61 -1.93 -20.46 -5.90
N THR A 62 -2.38 -19.45 -5.16
CA THR A 62 -1.96 -19.29 -3.77
C THR A 62 -3.03 -19.87 -2.88
N LYS A 63 -2.82 -21.13 -2.45
CA LYS A 63 -3.56 -21.69 -1.32
C LYS A 63 -2.95 -21.13 -0.04
N LEU A 64 -3.63 -20.18 0.56
CA LEU A 64 -3.22 -19.60 1.83
C LEU A 64 -3.79 -20.45 2.97
N VAL A 65 -2.98 -20.66 3.99
CA VAL A 65 -3.40 -21.32 5.23
C VAL A 65 -3.27 -20.30 6.34
N ALA A 66 -4.39 -20.01 7.02
CA ALA A 66 -4.44 -19.09 8.13
C ALA A 66 -4.92 -19.82 9.39
N LYS A 67 -4.35 -19.48 10.54
CA LYS A 67 -4.93 -19.90 11.82
C LYS A 67 -6.27 -19.19 12.00
N ALA A 68 -7.28 -19.91 12.47
CA ALA A 68 -8.59 -19.36 12.70
C ALA A 68 -8.51 -18.19 13.69
N GLY A 69 -9.17 -17.11 13.33
CA GLY A 69 -9.25 -15.86 14.07
C GLY A 69 -10.59 -15.17 13.79
N PRO A 70 -10.79 -13.97 14.36
CA PRO A 70 -12.02 -13.22 14.15
C PRO A 70 -12.21 -12.84 12.68
N LEU A 71 -13.45 -12.98 12.19
CA LEU A 71 -13.89 -12.46 10.90
C LEU A 71 -14.54 -11.07 11.08
N PRO A 72 -14.43 -10.14 10.12
CA PRO A 72 -13.68 -10.24 8.86
C PRO A 72 -12.17 -10.29 9.08
N MET A 73 -11.49 -11.21 8.41
CA MET A 73 -10.02 -11.32 8.45
C MET A 73 -9.36 -10.53 7.32
N ALA A 74 -8.18 -9.97 7.59
CA ALA A 74 -7.38 -9.27 6.58
C ALA A 74 -6.48 -10.28 5.85
N VAL A 75 -6.58 -10.30 4.52
CA VAL A 75 -5.66 -11.04 3.64
C VAL A 75 -4.71 -10.03 3.02
N ARG A 76 -3.42 -10.22 3.30
CA ARG A 76 -2.34 -9.32 2.90
C ARG A 76 -1.22 -10.12 2.29
N GLY A 77 -0.67 -9.64 1.20
CA GLY A 77 0.51 -10.30 0.66
C GLY A 77 1.01 -9.67 -0.61
N HIS A 78 2.18 -9.07 -0.48
CA HIS A 78 2.90 -8.45 -1.60
C HIS A 78 3.34 -9.42 -2.69
N TRP A 79 3.24 -10.73 -2.42
CA TRP A 79 3.68 -11.79 -3.31
C TRP A 79 2.56 -12.45 -4.11
N PHE A 80 1.29 -12.24 -3.75
CA PHE A 80 0.16 -12.90 -4.41
C PHE A 80 -0.99 -11.96 -4.84
N LEU A 81 -1.00 -10.70 -4.38
CA LEU A 81 -1.90 -9.67 -4.88
C LEU A 81 -1.16 -8.68 -5.80
N SER A 82 -1.74 -8.38 -6.94
CA SER A 82 -1.29 -7.40 -7.91
C SER A 82 -2.35 -6.30 -8.01
N PRO A 83 -2.01 -5.01 -8.13
CA PRO A 83 -3.00 -3.96 -8.35
C PRO A 83 -3.76 -4.17 -9.67
N ARG A 84 -4.99 -3.66 -9.76
CA ARG A 84 -5.85 -3.67 -10.96
C ARG A 84 -6.02 -5.05 -11.57
N THR A 85 -6.10 -6.07 -10.73
CA THR A 85 -6.13 -7.47 -11.12
C THR A 85 -7.42 -8.12 -10.62
N GLU A 86 -8.07 -8.88 -11.49
CA GLU A 86 -9.25 -9.67 -11.13
C GLU A 86 -8.82 -10.98 -10.48
N TYR A 87 -9.39 -11.24 -9.31
CA TYR A 87 -9.15 -12.41 -8.49
C TYR A 87 -10.44 -13.17 -8.22
N CYS A 88 -10.32 -14.48 -8.11
CA CYS A 88 -11.33 -15.40 -7.63
C CYS A 88 -10.88 -15.93 -6.26
N VAL A 89 -11.80 -15.99 -5.30
CA VAL A 89 -11.54 -16.50 -3.95
C VAL A 89 -12.61 -17.50 -3.51
N ALA A 90 -12.17 -18.59 -2.89
CA ALA A 90 -13.01 -19.56 -2.19
C ALA A 90 -12.38 -19.91 -0.85
N VAL A 91 -13.22 -20.31 0.11
CA VAL A 91 -12.81 -20.58 1.49
C VAL A 91 -13.24 -21.98 1.91
N GLN A 92 -12.40 -22.64 2.69
CA GLN A 92 -12.66 -23.90 3.35
C GLN A 92 -12.25 -23.76 4.83
N THR A 93 -13.08 -24.30 5.73
CA THR A 93 -12.80 -24.36 7.18
C THR A 93 -12.14 -25.67 7.53
N ALA A 94 -11.28 -25.67 8.55
CA ALA A 94 -10.52 -26.84 8.93
C ALA A 94 -10.29 -26.98 10.43
N ILE A 95 -10.31 -28.22 10.91
CA ILE A 95 -9.89 -28.64 12.25
C ILE A 95 -8.58 -29.40 12.11
N ARG A 96 -7.50 -28.82 12.63
CA ARG A 96 -6.23 -29.50 12.85
C ARG A 96 -6.38 -30.62 13.88
N GLN A 97 -6.10 -31.84 13.47
CA GLN A 97 -6.16 -33.05 14.28
C GLN A 97 -4.85 -33.26 15.07
N PRO A 98 -4.84 -34.11 16.11
CA PRO A 98 -3.66 -34.37 16.93
C PRO A 98 -2.47 -34.99 16.18
N ASP A 99 -2.75 -35.72 15.10
CA ASP A 99 -1.75 -36.31 14.19
C ASP A 99 -1.10 -35.28 13.25
N GLY A 100 -1.65 -34.06 13.21
CA GLY A 100 -1.18 -32.96 12.38
C GLY A 100 -1.96 -32.77 11.08
N ASP A 101 -2.85 -33.70 10.71
CA ASP A 101 -3.70 -33.59 9.53
C ASP A 101 -4.88 -32.65 9.76
N TYR A 102 -5.59 -32.33 8.67
CA TYR A 102 -6.77 -31.46 8.71
C TYR A 102 -8.02 -32.22 8.32
N GLN A 103 -9.04 -32.16 9.17
CA GLN A 103 -10.41 -32.40 8.76
C GLN A 103 -10.96 -31.11 8.16
N VAL A 104 -11.44 -31.15 6.92
CA VAL A 104 -11.85 -29.97 6.16
C VAL A 104 -13.33 -30.03 5.77
N SER A 105 -13.98 -28.89 5.61
CA SER A 105 -15.31 -28.77 4.98
C SER A 105 -15.24 -28.84 3.45
N GLU A 106 -16.37 -28.76 2.75
CA GLU A 106 -16.38 -28.44 1.32
C GLU A 106 -15.97 -26.98 1.06
N TRP A 107 -15.52 -26.68 -0.16
CA TRP A 107 -15.24 -25.30 -0.57
C TRP A 107 -16.52 -24.47 -0.67
N SER A 108 -16.43 -23.20 -0.30
CA SER A 108 -17.49 -22.21 -0.48
C SER A 108 -17.81 -21.93 -1.94
N GLN A 109 -18.83 -21.09 -2.20
CA GLN A 109 -18.94 -20.44 -3.50
C GLN A 109 -17.68 -19.62 -3.82
N VAL A 110 -17.34 -19.54 -5.11
CA VAL A 110 -16.28 -18.67 -5.61
C VAL A 110 -16.83 -17.25 -5.72
N VAL A 111 -16.12 -16.28 -5.12
CA VAL A 111 -16.41 -14.85 -5.24
C VAL A 111 -15.31 -14.17 -6.03
N GLU A 112 -15.70 -13.24 -6.89
CA GLU A 112 -14.77 -12.45 -7.68
C GLU A 112 -14.59 -11.05 -7.07
N PHE A 113 -13.37 -10.54 -7.10
CA PHE A 113 -13.08 -9.17 -6.72
C PHE A 113 -11.92 -8.61 -7.56
N CYS A 114 -11.78 -7.28 -7.58
CA CYS A 114 -10.70 -6.61 -8.30
C CYS A 114 -9.90 -5.75 -7.34
N THR A 115 -8.60 -6.04 -7.22
CA THR A 115 -7.65 -5.16 -6.53
C THR A 115 -7.57 -3.84 -7.28
N GLY A 116 -7.75 -2.70 -6.62
CA GLY A 116 -7.74 -1.39 -7.32
C GLY A 116 -8.81 -1.23 -8.42
N GLY A 117 -9.95 -1.94 -8.33
CA GLY A 117 -11.07 -1.85 -9.29
C GLY A 117 -11.87 -0.55 -9.24
N LYS A 118 -12.83 -0.38 -10.15
CA LYS A 118 -13.70 0.81 -10.40
C LYS A 118 -14.59 1.26 -9.21
N GLN A 119 -14.35 0.82 -7.98
CA GLN A 119 -14.95 1.46 -6.81
C GLN A 119 -14.23 2.78 -6.53
N ARG A 120 -15.00 3.79 -6.09
CA ARG A 120 -14.53 5.12 -5.72
C ARG A 120 -13.16 5.02 -5.05
N ARG A 121 -12.18 5.77 -5.59
CA ARG A 121 -10.91 6.08 -4.93
C ARG A 121 -11.15 6.15 -3.42
N SER A 122 -10.76 5.10 -2.68
CA SER A 122 -11.02 5.04 -1.25
C SER A 122 -9.96 5.92 -0.60
N ASN A 123 -10.16 7.22 -0.73
CA ASN A 123 -9.36 8.21 -0.08
C ASN A 123 -9.42 7.92 1.43
N ARG A 124 -8.26 7.65 2.03
CA ARG A 124 -8.15 7.37 3.46
C ARG A 124 -7.70 8.59 4.21
N GLU A 125 -8.30 8.79 5.39
CA GLU A 125 -7.86 9.84 6.29
C GLU A 125 -6.38 9.70 6.63
N LEU A 126 -5.60 10.70 6.22
CA LEU A 126 -4.16 10.76 6.46
C LEU A 126 -3.86 11.77 7.56
N ASN A 127 -3.69 11.29 8.79
CA ASN A 127 -3.29 12.21 9.86
C ASN A 127 -1.77 12.43 9.91
N VAL A 128 -0.99 11.54 9.31
CA VAL A 128 0.46 11.49 9.52
C VAL A 128 1.22 11.18 8.24
N ILE A 129 2.29 11.92 7.99
CA ILE A 129 3.30 11.59 6.98
C ILE A 129 4.51 10.96 7.69
N ASP A 130 4.98 9.84 7.15
CA ASP A 130 6.02 8.98 7.72
C ASP A 130 7.35 9.14 6.98
N TYR A 131 8.45 9.12 7.73
CA TYR A 131 9.79 8.95 7.21
C TYR A 131 10.49 7.81 7.91
N SER A 132 11.24 7.02 7.17
CA SER A 132 12.09 6.01 7.76
C SER A 132 13.53 6.22 7.33
N THR A 133 14.38 6.50 8.31
CA THR A 133 15.84 6.51 8.13
C THR A 133 16.56 5.82 9.25
N SER A 134 17.68 5.23 8.85
CA SER A 134 18.79 4.83 9.73
C SER A 134 19.62 6.01 10.28
N LEU A 135 19.29 7.27 9.99
CA LEU A 135 20.12 8.44 10.30
C LEU A 135 19.40 9.55 11.09
N TYR A 136 19.79 9.60 12.37
CA TYR A 136 20.09 10.72 13.27
C TYR A 136 19.05 11.82 13.58
N ARG A 137 18.56 11.79 14.83
CA ARG A 137 18.09 12.98 15.58
C ARG A 137 19.25 13.83 16.16
N SER A 138 20.47 13.29 16.32
CA SER A 138 21.56 13.97 17.03
C SER A 138 22.48 14.83 16.16
N GLU A 139 22.51 14.65 14.84
CA GLU A 139 23.47 15.33 13.95
C GLU A 139 22.88 16.49 13.13
N CYS A 140 21.55 16.64 13.08
CA CYS A 140 20.89 17.59 12.16
C CYS A 140 20.31 18.85 12.83
N GLY A 141 20.70 19.17 14.07
CA GLY A 141 20.32 20.43 14.72
C GLY A 141 18.81 20.64 14.90
N GLY A 142 18.03 19.55 15.01
CA GLY A 142 16.58 19.62 15.21
C GLY A 142 15.73 19.71 13.93
N ALA A 143 16.33 19.62 12.75
CA ALA A 143 15.62 19.62 11.47
C ALA A 143 16.18 18.56 10.52
N MET A 144 15.34 18.00 9.65
CA MET A 144 15.80 17.25 8.50
C MET A 144 16.00 18.17 7.32
N LEU A 145 17.17 18.12 6.71
CA LEU A 145 17.54 19.01 5.62
C LEU A 145 17.22 18.37 4.26
N PRO A 146 16.76 19.16 3.28
CA PRO A 146 16.54 18.70 1.92
C PRO A 146 17.80 18.09 1.29
N SER A 147 17.65 16.93 0.65
CA SER A 147 18.70 16.28 -0.14
C SER A 147 18.23 16.11 -1.58
N PHE A 148 19.16 16.00 -2.53
CA PHE A 148 18.78 15.79 -3.93
C PHE A 148 18.02 14.48 -4.09
N LYS A 149 16.92 14.52 -4.84
CA LYS A 149 16.22 13.33 -5.31
C LYS A 149 17.22 12.41 -6.01
N ASP A 150 17.24 11.15 -5.58
CA ASP A 150 18.03 10.09 -6.17
C ASP A 150 17.51 9.67 -7.56
N ASN A 151 18.16 8.71 -8.21
CA ASN A 151 17.76 8.28 -9.56
C ASN A 151 16.69 7.17 -9.56
N SER A 152 15.98 6.96 -8.46
CA SER A 152 14.86 6.03 -8.43
C SER A 152 13.71 6.53 -9.31
N GLY A 153 12.96 5.59 -9.88
CA GLY A 153 11.81 5.88 -10.73
C GLY A 153 12.14 5.99 -12.22
N SER A 154 11.38 6.84 -12.92
CA SER A 154 11.55 7.06 -14.35
C SER A 154 12.84 7.83 -14.64
N HIS A 155 13.64 7.33 -15.58
CA HIS A 155 14.86 8.03 -16.04
C HIS A 155 14.58 9.45 -16.57
N GLY A 156 13.36 9.69 -17.07
CA GLY A 156 12.92 10.99 -17.57
C GLY A 156 12.33 11.92 -16.50
N SER A 157 12.30 11.52 -15.24
CA SER A 157 11.72 12.33 -14.16
C SER A 157 12.48 13.66 -14.01
N PRO A 158 11.80 14.82 -14.12
CA PRO A 158 12.47 16.12 -14.07
C PRO A 158 13.16 16.44 -12.75
N ILE A 159 12.78 15.76 -11.66
CA ILE A 159 13.30 16.02 -10.31
C ILE A 159 14.61 15.28 -10.00
N ASN A 160 14.91 14.19 -10.70
CA ASN A 160 16.07 13.34 -10.41
C ASN A 160 17.39 14.12 -10.51
N GLY A 161 18.14 14.17 -9.41
CA GLY A 161 19.40 14.91 -9.27
C GLY A 161 19.28 16.44 -9.36
N LYS A 162 18.06 16.99 -9.40
CA LYS A 162 17.82 18.42 -9.64
C LYS A 162 17.02 19.11 -8.55
N LEU A 163 16.00 18.44 -8.01
CA LEU A 163 15.19 18.99 -6.92
C LEU A 163 15.66 18.43 -5.58
N ARG A 164 15.78 19.32 -4.59
CA ARG A 164 16.06 18.94 -3.21
C ARG A 164 14.78 18.83 -2.42
N GLY A 165 14.72 17.85 -1.53
CA GLY A 165 13.63 17.73 -0.57
C GLY A 165 13.88 16.66 0.48
N VAL A 166 12.95 16.58 1.42
CA VAL A 166 12.82 15.51 2.40
C VAL A 166 11.85 14.47 1.82
N PHE A 167 12.31 13.23 1.68
CA PHE A 167 11.47 12.10 1.25
C PHE A 167 10.56 11.67 2.37
N LEU A 168 9.34 11.29 2.03
CA LEU A 168 8.29 10.93 2.96
C LEU A 168 7.38 9.89 2.30
N SER A 169 6.68 9.10 3.11
CA SER A 169 5.63 8.16 2.72
C SER A 169 4.34 8.58 3.40
N CYS A 170 3.21 8.49 2.70
CA CYS A 170 1.88 8.69 3.30
C CYS A 170 1.02 7.43 3.24
N ASN A 171 1.66 6.26 3.06
CA ASN A 171 0.95 4.99 2.97
C ASN A 171 0.47 4.54 4.36
N THR A 172 -0.76 4.03 4.41
CA THR A 172 -1.38 3.47 5.62
C THR A 172 -1.65 1.99 5.44
N GLU A 173 -1.53 1.24 6.53
CA GLU A 173 -2.00 -0.14 6.59
C GLU A 173 -3.48 -0.19 6.29
N PHE A 174 -3.80 -1.13 5.42
CA PHE A 174 -5.17 -1.32 4.99
C PHE A 174 -6.17 -1.56 6.16
N ASP A 175 -5.88 -2.43 7.13
CA ASP A 175 -6.82 -2.81 8.19
C ASP A 175 -7.03 -1.74 9.26
N THR A 176 -6.00 -0.96 9.58
CA THR A 176 -5.97 -0.03 10.70
C THR A 176 -6.06 1.43 10.26
N GLY A 177 -5.72 1.73 9.01
CA GLY A 177 -5.52 3.11 8.55
C GLY A 177 -4.31 3.79 9.20
N LEU A 178 -3.48 3.04 9.96
CA LEU A 178 -2.29 3.55 10.62
C LEU A 178 -1.04 3.26 9.79
N PRO A 179 0.08 3.97 9.99
CA PRO A 179 1.32 3.67 9.27
C PRO A 179 1.83 2.21 9.49
N PRO A 180 2.41 1.55 8.45
CA PRO A 180 2.88 0.15 8.48
C PRO A 180 3.78 -0.22 9.66
N LYS A 181 3.53 -1.30 10.40
CA LYS A 181 4.37 -1.64 11.58
C LYS A 181 5.83 -1.98 11.26
N ASP A 182 6.16 -2.16 9.99
CA ASP A 182 7.48 -2.40 9.44
C ASP A 182 7.85 -1.34 8.37
N SER A 183 9.13 -1.31 7.99
CA SER A 183 9.65 -0.39 6.99
C SER A 183 10.87 -0.98 6.28
N PRO A 184 10.99 -0.83 4.94
CA PRO A 184 12.19 -1.21 4.20
C PRO A 184 13.38 -0.27 4.46
N TYR A 185 13.16 0.90 5.09
CA TYR A 185 14.20 1.90 5.33
C TYR A 185 14.78 1.88 6.75
N GLY A 186 14.38 0.91 7.58
CA GLY A 186 14.98 0.63 8.88
C GLY A 186 14.00 0.66 10.05
N PRO A 187 14.51 0.45 11.28
CA PRO A 187 13.69 0.24 12.47
C PRO A 187 13.20 1.55 13.12
N LEU A 188 13.48 2.71 12.52
CA LEU A 188 13.05 4.00 13.02
C LEU A 188 12.03 4.63 12.06
N ARG A 189 11.02 5.24 12.66
CA ARG A 189 9.95 5.97 11.99
C ARG A 189 9.78 7.34 12.63
N PHE A 190 9.81 8.38 11.82
CA PHE A 190 9.42 9.72 12.21
C PHE A 190 8.06 10.06 11.63
N GLN A 191 7.17 10.54 12.49
CA GLN A 191 5.78 10.85 12.18
C GLN A 191 5.53 12.34 12.39
N ILE A 192 4.93 13.00 11.40
CA ILE A 192 4.49 14.40 11.51
C ILE A 192 3.05 14.56 10.99
N SER A 193 2.29 15.46 11.60
CA SER A 193 0.93 15.78 11.16
C SER A 193 0.91 16.25 9.70
N ALA A 194 -0.03 15.71 8.90
CA ALA A 194 -0.16 16.06 7.48
C ALA A 194 -0.43 17.56 7.27
N GLU A 195 -1.15 18.22 8.18
CA GLU A 195 -1.50 19.65 8.11
C GLU A 195 -0.28 20.59 8.06
N ARG A 196 0.84 20.12 8.62
CA ARG A 196 2.09 20.90 8.67
C ARG A 196 2.73 21.00 7.30
N LEU A 197 2.47 20.03 6.43
CA LEU A 197 3.06 19.92 5.10
C LEU A 197 2.04 20.16 4.00
N LEU A 198 0.78 19.81 4.21
CA LEU A 198 -0.31 19.98 3.26
C LEU A 198 -1.32 20.98 3.81
N ASN A 199 -1.32 22.18 3.26
CA ASN A 199 -2.18 23.29 3.68
C ASN A 199 -2.38 24.27 2.51
N PRO A 200 -3.26 25.28 2.61
CA PRO A 200 -3.52 26.22 1.51
C PRO A 200 -2.29 26.99 1.01
N SER A 201 -1.24 27.11 1.84
CA SER A 201 0.03 27.73 1.47
C SER A 201 1.03 26.78 0.81
N THR A 202 0.65 25.53 0.52
CA THR A 202 1.52 24.53 -0.13
C THR A 202 0.98 24.13 -1.48
N ASN A 203 1.85 24.08 -2.50
CA ASN A 203 1.50 23.56 -3.81
C ASN A 203 1.84 22.07 -3.92
N LEU A 204 0.94 21.33 -4.56
CA LEU A 204 1.10 19.90 -4.85
C LEU A 204 1.39 19.69 -6.34
N TYR A 205 2.42 18.92 -6.65
CA TYR A 205 2.82 18.59 -8.02
C TYR A 205 2.97 17.08 -8.20
N PHE A 206 2.64 16.59 -9.40
CA PHE A 206 2.94 15.21 -9.79
C PHE A 206 4.33 15.16 -10.43
N ALA A 207 5.21 14.29 -9.93
CA ALA A 207 6.58 14.18 -10.41
C ALA A 207 6.88 12.91 -11.20
N ASP A 208 6.37 11.76 -10.75
CA ASP A 208 6.72 10.49 -11.38
C ASP A 208 5.65 9.41 -11.15
N PHE A 209 5.64 8.42 -12.05
CA PHE A 209 4.84 7.21 -11.95
C PHE A 209 5.61 6.00 -12.51
N TYR A 210 5.93 5.04 -11.63
CA TYR A 210 6.83 3.94 -11.97
C TYR A 210 6.55 2.67 -11.16
N CYS A 211 7.16 1.55 -11.53
CA CYS A 211 7.16 0.30 -10.76
C CYS A 211 8.56 -0.34 -10.79
N MET A 212 8.83 -1.30 -9.90
CA MET A 212 10.15 -1.92 -9.72
C MET A 212 10.13 -3.44 -9.94
N TYR A 213 9.86 -3.93 -11.14
CA TYR A 213 9.68 -5.37 -11.45
C TYR A 213 8.68 -6.10 -10.52
N THR A 214 7.90 -5.32 -9.77
CA THR A 214 6.84 -5.74 -8.88
C THR A 214 5.51 -5.33 -9.50
N ALA A 215 4.42 -5.87 -8.96
CA ALA A 215 3.10 -5.44 -9.38
C ALA A 215 2.78 -3.99 -8.94
N TYR A 216 3.55 -3.44 -7.99
CA TYR A 216 3.32 -2.14 -7.36
C TYR A 216 3.67 -0.96 -8.22
N HIS A 217 2.81 0.04 -8.20
CA HIS A 217 3.09 1.32 -8.79
C HIS A 217 3.30 2.37 -7.71
N TYR A 218 4.36 3.14 -7.89
CA TYR A 218 4.74 4.28 -7.08
C TYR A 218 4.32 5.54 -7.81
N VAL A 219 3.70 6.46 -7.09
CA VAL A 219 3.49 7.85 -7.54
C VAL A 219 4.33 8.75 -6.65
N VAL A 220 5.15 9.59 -7.27
CA VAL A 220 5.94 10.59 -6.56
C VAL A 220 5.23 11.93 -6.67
N LEU A 221 4.93 12.52 -5.53
CA LEU A 221 4.33 13.84 -5.39
C LEU A 221 5.34 14.81 -4.79
N VAL A 222 5.30 16.07 -5.18
CA VAL A 222 6.10 17.14 -4.56
C VAL A 222 5.18 18.09 -3.80
N LEU A 223 5.52 18.33 -2.54
CA LEU A 223 4.93 19.38 -1.71
C LEU A 223 5.93 20.54 -1.62
N ALA A 224 5.54 21.69 -2.16
CA ALA A 224 6.39 22.86 -2.18
C ALA A 224 5.63 24.08 -1.63
N PRO A 225 6.09 24.70 -0.52
CA PRO A 225 5.51 25.94 -0.01
C PRO A 225 5.45 27.03 -1.08
N ALA A 226 4.31 27.72 -1.16
CA ALA A 226 4.05 28.69 -2.21
C ALA A 226 5.10 29.81 -2.19
N GLY A 227 5.73 30.06 -3.34
CA GLY A 227 6.78 31.06 -3.50
C GLY A 227 8.18 30.60 -3.10
N SER A 228 8.37 29.36 -2.66
CA SER A 228 9.71 28.83 -2.38
C SER A 228 10.51 28.54 -3.66
N GLU A 229 11.80 28.25 -3.50
CA GLU A 229 12.67 27.80 -4.60
C GLU A 229 12.15 26.50 -5.22
N GLY A 230 11.76 25.54 -4.37
CA GLY A 230 11.16 24.28 -4.80
C GLY A 230 9.86 24.48 -5.59
N ASP A 231 9.02 25.41 -5.17
CA ASP A 231 7.79 25.76 -5.89
C ASP A 231 8.07 26.37 -7.26
N SER A 232 9.06 27.26 -7.34
CA SER A 232 9.51 27.89 -8.59
C SER A 232 10.07 26.87 -9.58
N PHE A 233 10.85 25.90 -9.09
CA PHE A 233 11.31 24.76 -9.88
C PHE A 233 10.12 23.93 -10.39
N CYS A 234 9.19 23.56 -9.51
CA CYS A 234 8.08 22.69 -9.87
C CYS A 234 7.14 23.34 -10.89
N LYS A 235 6.82 24.64 -10.75
CA LYS A 235 5.98 25.39 -11.70
C LYS A 235 6.46 25.32 -13.15
N SER A 236 7.78 25.25 -13.35
CA SER A 236 8.39 25.23 -14.69
C SER A 236 8.58 23.82 -15.25
N HIS A 237 8.47 22.77 -14.44
CA HIS A 237 8.84 21.40 -14.82
C HIS A 237 7.74 20.36 -14.61
N LEU A 238 6.81 20.59 -13.69
CA LEU A 238 5.87 19.58 -13.21
C LEU A 238 4.41 20.05 -13.34
N PRO A 239 3.48 19.13 -13.66
CA PRO A 239 2.06 19.42 -13.61
C PRO A 239 1.60 19.63 -12.15
N ARG A 240 0.97 20.79 -11.91
CA ARG A 240 0.33 21.11 -10.63
C ARG A 240 -0.98 20.35 -10.48
N LEU A 241 -1.23 19.81 -9.30
CA LEU A 241 -2.48 19.14 -8.93
C LEU A 241 -3.36 20.08 -8.10
N ASP A 242 -4.68 19.97 -8.25
CA ASP A 242 -5.64 20.63 -7.36
C ASP A 242 -5.65 19.92 -6.00
N LEU A 243 -5.41 20.67 -4.93
CA LEU A 243 -5.39 20.15 -3.56
C LEU A 243 -6.73 19.56 -3.14
N SER A 244 -7.85 20.13 -3.59
CA SER A 244 -9.19 19.67 -3.20
C SER A 244 -9.66 18.47 -4.01
N SER A 245 -9.12 18.30 -5.23
CA SER A 245 -9.62 17.32 -6.19
C SER A 245 -8.50 16.78 -7.08
N ASN A 246 -7.86 15.69 -6.65
CA ASN A 246 -6.93 14.93 -7.48
C ASN A 246 -6.96 13.44 -7.12
N PRO A 247 -6.35 12.56 -7.96
CA PRO A 247 -6.42 11.12 -7.75
C PRO A 247 -5.62 10.59 -6.57
N PHE A 248 -4.68 11.37 -6.03
CA PHE A 248 -3.55 10.84 -5.27
C PHE A 248 -3.54 11.32 -3.82
N LEU A 249 -3.55 12.62 -3.58
CA LEU A 249 -3.45 13.21 -2.25
C LEU A 249 -4.23 14.51 -2.18
N THR A 250 -5.35 14.50 -1.46
CA THR A 250 -6.27 15.63 -1.35
C THR A 250 -6.32 16.21 0.07
N PHE A 251 -6.59 17.51 0.15
CA PHE A 251 -6.83 18.28 1.36
C PHE A 251 -8.18 19.01 1.23
N THR A 252 -9.04 18.84 2.22
CA THR A 252 -10.30 19.60 2.34
C THR A 252 -10.24 20.47 3.57
N SER A 253 -10.31 21.78 3.38
CA SER A 253 -10.39 22.75 4.47
C SER A 253 -11.74 22.68 5.18
N GLY A 254 -11.75 22.83 6.50
CA GLY A 254 -12.95 22.92 7.33
C GLY A 254 -12.57 23.06 8.80
N ASP A 255 -13.56 23.05 9.69
CA ASP A 255 -13.34 23.07 11.15
C ASP A 255 -12.52 21.86 11.61
N ALA A 256 -12.66 20.74 10.90
CA ALA A 256 -11.78 19.59 10.96
C ALA A 256 -11.17 19.35 9.56
N PRO A 257 -9.90 19.72 9.32
CA PRO A 257 -9.27 19.52 8.02
C PRO A 257 -9.16 18.02 7.72
N ALA A 258 -9.58 17.63 6.51
CA ALA A 258 -9.53 16.24 6.08
C ALA A 258 -8.43 16.03 5.03
N PHE A 259 -7.62 15.00 5.23
CA PHE A 259 -6.51 14.63 4.36
C PHE A 259 -6.79 13.25 3.80
N CYS A 260 -6.56 13.05 2.52
CA CYS A 260 -7.12 11.89 1.84
C CYS A 260 -6.12 11.38 0.81
N HIS A 261 -5.70 10.12 0.92
CA HIS A 261 -4.67 9.56 0.04
C HIS A 261 -5.14 8.32 -0.74
N ALA A 262 -4.57 8.09 -1.92
CA ALA A 262 -4.86 6.92 -2.76
C ALA A 262 -4.39 5.62 -2.10
N SER A 263 -5.16 4.55 -2.30
CA SER A 263 -4.91 3.20 -1.77
C SER A 263 -4.56 2.18 -2.86
N ASP A 264 -4.63 2.56 -4.14
CA ASP A 264 -4.35 1.71 -5.29
C ASP A 264 -2.91 1.87 -5.83
N VAL A 265 -2.13 2.79 -5.26
CA VAL A 265 -0.73 3.07 -5.55
C VAL A 265 0.03 3.36 -4.26
N ILE A 266 1.34 3.15 -4.28
CA ILE A 266 2.25 3.56 -3.21
C ILE A 266 2.59 5.04 -3.44
N LEU A 267 2.33 5.88 -2.45
CA LEU A 267 2.62 7.30 -2.53
C LEU A 267 3.94 7.63 -1.84
N GLU A 268 4.84 8.25 -2.61
CA GLU A 268 6.07 8.87 -2.11
C GLU A 268 5.91 10.40 -2.24
N VAL A 269 6.28 11.11 -1.19
CA VAL A 269 6.16 12.56 -1.11
C VAL A 269 7.54 13.17 -0.93
N LEU A 270 7.86 14.19 -1.74
CA LEU A 270 9.05 15.00 -1.60
C LEU A 270 8.66 16.40 -1.11
N TYR A 271 9.01 16.73 0.13
CA TYR A 271 8.78 18.06 0.70
C TYR A 271 10.01 18.95 0.48
N THR A 272 9.88 20.11 -0.15
CA THR A 272 11.07 20.86 -0.65
C THR A 272 11.80 21.68 0.41
N GLU A 273 11.22 21.87 1.60
CA GLU A 273 11.81 22.68 2.67
C GLU A 273 12.36 21.82 3.82
N PRO A 274 13.20 22.39 4.71
CA PRO A 274 13.60 21.73 5.94
C PRO A 274 12.40 21.31 6.79
N LEU A 275 12.44 20.07 7.30
CA LEU A 275 11.41 19.52 8.15
C LEU A 275 11.84 19.59 9.61
N LEU A 276 11.21 20.46 10.40
CA LEU A 276 11.50 20.55 11.83
C LEU A 276 11.05 19.26 12.54
N LEU A 277 11.92 18.73 13.41
CA LEU A 277 11.70 17.46 14.12
C LEU A 277 10.92 17.62 15.43
N GLU A 278 10.88 18.83 15.99
CA GLU A 278 10.18 19.18 17.22
C GLU A 278 8.67 18.84 17.21
N PRO A 279 7.89 19.15 16.14
CA PRO A 279 6.46 18.83 16.08
C PRO A 279 6.13 17.37 15.77
N GLY A 280 7.13 16.50 15.63
CA GLY A 280 6.92 15.10 15.25
C GLY A 280 7.37 14.08 16.27
N ILE A 281 6.91 12.84 16.07
CA ILE A 281 7.14 11.71 16.98
C ILE A 281 8.12 10.75 16.30
N LEU A 282 9.19 10.40 17.01
CA LEU A 282 10.12 9.34 16.58
C LEU A 282 9.78 8.06 17.34
N ALA A 283 9.51 6.97 16.62
CA ALA A 283 9.19 5.67 17.18
C ALA A 283 10.11 4.58 16.62
N GLN A 284 10.38 3.56 17.44
CA GLN A 284 11.01 2.34 16.99
C GLN A 284 9.91 1.37 16.51
N ILE A 285 10.08 0.83 15.31
CA ILE A 285 9.15 -0.09 14.66
C ILE A 285 9.80 -1.46 14.43
N SER A 286 8.99 -2.49 14.18
CA SER A 286 9.47 -3.86 14.04
C SER A 286 10.23 -4.02 12.72
N GLY A 287 11.56 -3.99 12.77
CA GLY A 287 12.42 -4.24 11.59
C GLY A 287 12.60 -5.72 11.22
N HIS A 288 11.85 -6.64 11.83
CA HIS A 288 12.19 -8.08 11.85
C HIS A 288 11.47 -8.97 10.83
N HIS A 289 10.48 -8.47 10.08
CA HIS A 289 9.85 -9.26 9.03
C HIS A 289 10.39 -8.89 7.64
N GLN A 290 11.42 -9.65 7.21
CA GLN A 290 11.65 -10.13 5.84
C GLN A 290 11.59 -9.18 4.63
N LEU A 291 11.58 -7.85 4.76
CA LEU A 291 12.04 -6.93 3.70
C LEU A 291 13.57 -6.77 3.74
N MET A 292 14.28 -7.88 3.94
CA MET A 292 15.73 -7.98 3.77
C MET A 292 16.03 -8.06 2.28
N SER A 293 15.86 -6.96 1.54
CA SER A 293 16.53 -6.67 0.26
C SER A 293 15.80 -5.54 -0.48
N LEU A 294 16.56 -4.49 -0.84
CA LEU A 294 16.23 -3.35 -1.70
C LEU A 294 15.55 -2.16 -1.00
N SER A 295 16.40 -1.26 -0.49
CA SER A 295 16.09 0.16 -0.52
C SER A 295 15.54 0.54 -1.91
N THR A 296 14.50 1.37 -1.96
CA THR A 296 14.03 1.99 -3.22
C THR A 296 15.05 2.97 -3.80
N ALA A 297 16.14 3.27 -3.06
CA ALA A 297 17.19 4.16 -3.50
C ALA A 297 17.80 3.71 -4.82
N ASN A 298 17.75 4.58 -5.83
CA ASN A 298 18.20 4.35 -7.20
C ASN A 298 17.58 3.12 -7.88
N ALA A 299 16.44 2.64 -7.38
CA ALA A 299 15.77 1.48 -7.96
C ALA A 299 15.26 1.81 -9.36
N LYS A 300 15.56 0.91 -10.29
CA LYS A 300 15.27 1.09 -11.70
C LYS A 300 13.81 0.76 -12.00
N LYS A 301 13.17 1.64 -12.76
CA LYS A 301 11.86 1.37 -13.36
C LYS A 301 11.89 0.12 -14.22
N ASP A 302 10.87 -0.72 -14.11
CA ASP A 302 10.67 -1.85 -15.02
C ASP A 302 10.35 -1.36 -16.44
N PRO A 303 11.22 -1.61 -17.44
CA PRO A 303 11.00 -1.15 -18.81
C PRO A 303 9.89 -1.92 -19.54
N SER A 304 9.44 -3.06 -19.00
CA SER A 304 8.42 -3.92 -19.62
C SER A 304 6.99 -3.60 -19.17
N CYS A 305 6.83 -2.80 -18.12
CA CYS A 305 5.52 -2.51 -17.55
C CYS A 305 4.63 -1.70 -18.50
N LYS A 306 3.46 -2.23 -18.85
CA LYS A 306 2.49 -1.59 -19.75
C LYS A 306 1.64 -0.50 -19.10
N VAL A 307 1.69 -0.38 -17.77
CA VAL A 307 0.88 0.58 -17.01
C VAL A 307 1.65 1.88 -16.80
N CYS A 308 2.89 1.81 -16.32
CA CYS A 308 3.69 3.00 -16.04
C CYS A 308 4.63 3.41 -17.18
N ASN A 309 4.92 2.55 -18.16
CA ASN A 309 5.58 2.98 -19.40
C ASN A 309 4.53 3.46 -20.40
N ILE A 310 3.96 4.63 -20.09
CA ILE A 310 3.02 5.32 -20.95
C ILE A 310 3.79 5.77 -22.19
N SER A 311 3.82 4.90 -23.20
CA SER A 311 4.23 5.27 -24.54
C SER A 311 3.05 6.01 -25.15
N VAL A 312 3.11 7.33 -25.14
CA VAL A 312 2.38 8.09 -26.15
C VAL A 312 2.93 7.60 -27.48
N GLY A 313 2.10 6.88 -28.23
CA GLY A 313 2.38 6.58 -29.63
C GLY A 313 2.80 7.89 -30.30
N ARG A 314 4.02 7.91 -30.83
CA ARG A 314 4.41 8.96 -31.78
C ARG A 314 3.64 8.77 -33.07
#